data_AF-N8WDY3-F1
#
_entry.id   AF-N8WDY3-F1
#
_cell.length_a   1.000
_cell.length_b   1.000
_cell.length_c   1.000
_cell.angle_alpha   90.00
_cell.angle_beta   90.00
_cell.angle_gamma   90.00
#
_symmetry.space_group_name_H-M   'P 1'
#
loop_
_entity.id
_entity.type
_entity.pdbx_description
1 polymer ?
#
loop_
_entity_poly.entity_id
_entity_poly.type
_entity_poly.pdbx_seq_one_letter_code
_entity_poly.pdbx_strand_id
1 'polypeptide(L)'
;MLNTSFLRTCVLLLGLNTPLAIHAAPTDPLIGTWKVVDERTGSYLSDIVIRRHSATEQYSAVIVKMYPSAKEAAPTLCTACTGTLKNQQIIGMEVLTGLKMLSQNEEFGQGVWLNPYDGQKYNLNARLSKTGKMLSINAKNPNNNSFRNMTWIRL
;
A
#
# COMPACT_ATOMS: atom_id res chain seq x y z
N MET A 1 35.20 -18.07 -77.09
CA MET A 1 34.33 -19.17 -76.61
C MET A 1 34.71 -19.52 -75.18
N LEU A 2 33.90 -19.12 -74.20
CA LEU A 2 33.62 -19.93 -73.01
C LEU A 2 32.31 -19.44 -72.40
N ASN A 3 31.46 -20.42 -72.14
CA ASN A 3 30.08 -20.38 -71.67
C ASN A 3 30.08 -20.65 -70.15
N THR A 4 29.18 -20.02 -69.40
CA THR A 4 28.21 -20.62 -68.44
C THR A 4 27.92 -19.70 -67.25
N SER A 5 26.62 -19.43 -67.08
CA SER A 5 25.90 -19.00 -65.88
C SER A 5 26.40 -19.65 -64.59
N PHE A 6 26.47 -18.89 -63.49
CA PHE A 6 26.07 -19.40 -62.17
C PHE A 6 25.70 -18.25 -61.21
N LEU A 7 24.53 -18.42 -60.58
CA LEU A 7 23.92 -17.55 -59.58
C LEU A 7 24.88 -17.20 -58.43
N ARG A 8 24.68 -16.03 -57.82
CA ARG A 8 24.31 -15.94 -56.39
C ARG A 8 23.98 -14.50 -55.99
N THR A 9 22.68 -14.23 -55.89
CA THR A 9 22.12 -13.12 -55.14
C THR A 9 22.61 -13.20 -53.69
N CYS A 10 23.57 -12.36 -53.31
CA CYS A 10 23.86 -12.12 -51.89
C CYS A 10 22.83 -11.12 -51.37
N VAL A 11 21.71 -11.64 -50.86
CA VAL A 11 20.77 -10.87 -50.04
C VAL A 11 21.50 -10.51 -48.75
N LEU A 12 21.86 -9.22 -48.61
CA LEU A 12 22.33 -8.63 -47.37
C LEU A 12 21.19 -8.70 -46.34
N LEU A 13 21.24 -9.72 -45.47
CA LEU A 13 20.45 -9.77 -44.24
C LEU A 13 20.97 -8.66 -43.31
N LEU A 14 20.36 -7.48 -43.39
CA LEU A 14 20.44 -6.45 -42.36
C LEU A 14 19.84 -7.04 -41.08
N GLY A 15 20.71 -7.56 -40.21
CA GLY A 15 20.34 -8.05 -38.89
C GLY A 15 19.67 -6.93 -38.09
N LEU A 16 18.36 -7.08 -37.88
CA LEU A 16 17.56 -6.20 -37.02
C LEU A 16 17.98 -6.48 -35.58
N ASN A 17 18.99 -5.75 -35.09
CA ASN A 17 19.33 -5.71 -33.67
C ASN A 17 18.29 -4.82 -32.97
N THR A 18 17.12 -5.37 -32.65
CA THR A 18 16.17 -4.70 -31.75
C THR A 18 16.68 -4.84 -30.31
N PRO A 19 17.08 -3.74 -29.64
CA PRO A 19 17.40 -3.82 -28.22
C PRO A 19 16.13 -4.21 -27.46
N LEU A 20 16.18 -5.34 -26.76
CA LEU A 20 15.16 -5.74 -25.79
C LEU A 20 15.17 -4.71 -24.66
N ALA A 21 14.31 -3.70 -24.77
CA ALA A 21 14.04 -2.77 -23.68
C ALA A 21 13.30 -3.53 -22.57
N ILE A 22 14.03 -3.91 -21.52
CA ILE A 22 13.47 -4.46 -20.29
C ILE A 22 12.68 -3.33 -19.62
N HIS A 23 11.38 -3.25 -19.90
CA HIS A 23 10.48 -2.37 -19.19
C HIS A 23 10.23 -2.99 -17.81
N ALA A 24 10.83 -2.42 -16.76
CA ALA A 24 10.47 -2.77 -15.40
C ALA A 24 8.97 -2.49 -15.23
N ALA A 25 8.20 -3.53 -14.89
CA ALA A 25 6.79 -3.35 -14.60
C ALA A 25 6.64 -2.32 -13.48
N PRO A 26 5.77 -1.30 -13.61
CA PRO A 26 5.56 -0.34 -12.55
C PRO A 26 5.13 -1.08 -11.29
N THR A 27 5.97 -1.01 -10.26
CA THR A 27 5.66 -1.59 -8.95
C THR A 27 4.52 -0.79 -8.33
N ASP A 28 3.50 -1.47 -7.83
CA ASP A 28 2.41 -0.84 -7.10
C ASP A 28 2.97 0.01 -5.95
N PRO A 29 2.64 1.32 -5.89
CA PRO A 29 3.28 2.23 -4.96
C PRO A 29 2.81 2.05 -3.51
N LEU A 30 1.73 1.30 -3.26
CA LEU A 30 1.22 1.05 -1.92
C LEU A 30 1.67 -0.28 -1.33
N ILE A 31 1.86 -1.31 -2.15
CA ILE A 31 2.30 -2.63 -1.66
C ILE A 31 3.64 -2.48 -0.93
N GLY A 32 3.72 -3.02 0.28
CA GLY A 32 4.91 -2.96 1.12
C GLY A 32 4.62 -2.69 2.59
N THR A 33 5.68 -2.45 3.36
CA THR A 33 5.59 -2.19 4.80
C THR A 33 5.62 -0.68 5.07
N TRP A 34 4.75 -0.23 5.96
CA TRP A 34 4.58 1.16 6.30
C TRP A 34 4.53 1.34 7.81
N LYS A 35 5.22 2.38 8.27
CA LYS A 35 5.16 2.90 9.64
C LYS A 35 3.98 3.85 9.77
N VAL A 36 3.13 3.63 10.77
CA VAL A 36 1.98 4.48 11.09
C VAL A 36 2.37 5.50 12.17
N VAL A 37 2.26 6.78 11.87
CA VAL A 37 2.54 7.89 12.79
C VAL A 37 1.27 8.68 13.07
N ASP A 38 0.91 8.85 14.34
CA ASP A 38 -0.17 9.76 14.77
C ASP A 38 0.34 11.20 14.72
N GLU A 39 -0.26 12.03 13.87
CA GLU A 39 0.19 13.42 13.72
C GLU A 39 -0.07 14.28 14.96
N ARG A 40 -1.07 13.92 15.78
CA ARG A 40 -1.39 14.68 16.99
C ARG A 40 -0.29 14.55 18.03
N THR A 41 0.36 13.40 18.10
CA THR A 41 1.37 13.09 19.14
C THR A 41 2.78 12.94 18.60
N GLY A 42 2.94 12.80 17.28
CA GLY A 42 4.20 12.39 16.65
C GLY A 42 4.60 10.95 16.96
N SER A 43 3.72 10.17 17.61
CA SER A 43 4.05 8.81 18.04
C SER A 43 4.01 7.84 16.87
N TYR A 44 5.06 7.03 16.77
CA TYR A 44 5.09 5.84 15.94
C TYR A 44 4.27 4.75 16.63
N LEU A 45 3.14 4.38 16.03
CA LEU A 45 2.18 3.46 16.64
C LEU A 45 2.43 2.01 16.22
N SER A 46 2.62 1.77 14.93
CA SER A 46 2.66 0.41 14.40
C SER A 46 3.33 0.32 13.04
N ASP A 47 3.78 -0.89 12.71
CA ASP A 47 4.08 -1.28 11.34
C ASP A 47 2.91 -2.06 10.77
N ILE A 48 2.55 -1.71 9.54
CA ILE A 48 1.53 -2.41 8.77
C ILE A 48 2.11 -2.91 7.45
N VAL A 49 1.61 -4.03 6.96
CA VAL A 49 1.92 -4.53 5.61
C VAL A 49 0.69 -4.37 4.75
N ILE A 50 0.82 -3.57 3.69
CA ILE A 50 -0.22 -3.34 2.69
C ILE A 50 -0.09 -4.38 1.56
N ARG A 51 -1.22 -4.97 1.18
CA ARG A 51 -1.37 -5.85 0.02
C ARG A 51 -2.51 -5.36 -0.86
N ARG A 52 -2.52 -5.80 -2.12
CA ARG A 52 -3.61 -5.54 -3.07
C ARG A 52 -4.23 -6.86 -3.51
N HIS A 53 -5.55 -6.94 -3.45
CA HIS A 53 -6.28 -8.09 -3.95
C HIS A 53 -6.38 -8.02 -5.48
N SER A 54 -5.95 -9.07 -6.19
CA SER A 54 -5.83 -9.04 -7.65
C SER A 54 -7.16 -8.91 -8.39
N ALA A 55 -8.24 -9.51 -7.87
CA ALA A 55 -9.54 -9.51 -8.56
C ALA A 55 -10.40 -8.27 -8.27
N THR A 56 -10.27 -7.68 -7.07
CA THR A 56 -11.07 -6.51 -6.67
C THR A 56 -10.28 -5.21 -6.72
N GLU A 57 -8.96 -5.31 -6.92
CA GLU A 57 -8.02 -4.20 -6.96
C GLU A 57 -7.94 -3.35 -5.68
N GLN A 58 -8.60 -3.80 -4.61
CA GLN A 58 -8.64 -3.14 -3.31
C GLN A 58 -7.40 -3.47 -2.49
N TYR A 59 -6.96 -2.49 -1.71
CA TYR A 59 -5.88 -2.65 -0.75
C TYR A 59 -6.42 -3.02 0.63
N SER A 60 -5.68 -3.88 1.32
CA SER A 60 -5.85 -4.15 2.73
C SER A 60 -4.52 -4.11 3.46
N ALA A 61 -4.55 -3.95 4.78
CA ALA A 61 -3.35 -3.93 5.60
C ALA A 61 -3.53 -4.68 6.91
N VAL A 62 -2.48 -5.38 7.31
CA VAL A 62 -2.39 -6.07 8.61
C VAL A 62 -1.30 -5.44 9.47
N ILE A 63 -1.52 -5.38 10.78
CA ILE A 63 -0.47 -4.96 11.72
C ILE A 63 0.55 -6.09 11.86
N VAL A 64 1.85 -5.76 11.75
CA VAL A 64 2.95 -6.69 11.97
C VAL A 64 3.77 -6.36 13.22
N LYS A 65 3.69 -5.11 13.70
CA LYS A 65 4.36 -4.68 14.93
C LYS A 65 3.62 -3.51 15.57
N MET A 66 3.63 -3.47 16.90
CA MET A 66 3.11 -2.35 17.69
C MET A 66 4.26 -1.74 18.50
N TYR A 67 4.18 -0.42 18.72
CA TYR A 67 5.15 0.32 19.51
C TYR A 67 4.42 1.00 20.68
N PRO A 68 5.03 1.01 21.88
CA PRO A 68 4.46 1.73 23.01
C PRO A 68 4.48 3.23 22.75
N SER A 69 3.49 3.94 23.27
CA SER A 69 3.54 5.40 23.31
C SER A 69 4.26 5.87 24.57
N ALA A 70 4.55 7.16 24.67
CA ALA A 70 5.14 7.73 25.89
C ALA A 70 4.24 7.57 27.13
N LYS A 71 2.93 7.34 26.96
CA LYS A 71 1.95 7.30 28.05
C LYS A 71 1.48 5.90 28.41
N GLU A 72 1.60 4.94 27.50
CA GLU A 72 1.02 3.62 27.65
C GLU A 72 1.79 2.56 26.85
N ALA A 73 1.80 1.34 27.40
CA ALA A 73 2.33 0.18 26.69
C ALA A 73 1.49 -0.13 25.45
N ALA A 74 2.12 -0.76 24.45
CA ALA A 74 1.41 -1.23 23.27
C ALA A 74 0.38 -2.31 23.66
N PRO A 75 -0.89 -2.18 23.27
CA PRO A 75 -1.88 -3.22 23.53
C PRO A 75 -1.56 -4.48 22.72
N THR A 76 -1.78 -5.64 23.33
CA THR A 76 -1.61 -6.95 22.67
C THR A 76 -2.93 -7.46 22.08
N LEU A 77 -4.05 -7.19 22.76
CA LEU A 77 -5.40 -7.56 22.36
C LEU A 77 -6.24 -6.31 22.07
N CYS A 78 -7.16 -6.38 21.10
CA CYS A 78 -8.13 -5.31 20.88
C CYS A 78 -9.30 -5.43 21.86
N THR A 79 -9.11 -4.97 23.10
CA THR A 79 -10.15 -4.98 24.13
C THR A 79 -11.27 -3.97 23.86
N ALA A 80 -10.95 -2.86 23.18
CA ALA A 80 -11.91 -1.83 22.76
C ALA A 80 -12.78 -2.25 21.57
N CYS A 81 -12.34 -3.24 20.78
CA CYS A 81 -13.11 -3.76 19.66
C CYS A 81 -14.40 -4.47 20.13
N THR A 82 -15.38 -4.54 19.23
CA THR A 82 -16.65 -5.23 19.47
C THR A 82 -16.84 -6.43 18.53
N GLY A 83 -17.83 -7.27 18.84
CA GLY A 83 -18.15 -8.45 18.02
C GLY A 83 -16.99 -9.45 17.94
N THR A 84 -16.78 -10.00 16.75
CA THR A 84 -15.73 -11.01 16.49
C THR A 84 -14.30 -10.48 16.66
N LEU A 85 -14.12 -9.16 16.65
CA LEU A 85 -12.82 -8.51 16.81
C LEU A 85 -12.46 -8.26 18.28
N LYS A 86 -13.41 -8.40 19.20
CA LYS A 86 -13.16 -8.21 20.64
C LYS A 86 -12.15 -9.24 21.14
N ASN A 87 -11.15 -8.76 21.87
CA ASN A 87 -10.07 -9.56 22.47
C ASN A 87 -9.26 -10.38 21.45
N GLN A 88 -9.30 -10.03 20.17
CA GLN A 88 -8.43 -10.63 19.17
C GLN A 88 -7.02 -10.03 19.25
N GLN A 89 -6.03 -10.83 18.87
CA GLN A 89 -4.64 -10.40 18.79
C GLN A 89 -4.50 -9.24 17.80
N ILE A 90 -3.81 -8.17 18.21
CA ILE A 90 -3.59 -6.99 17.36
C ILE A 90 -2.58 -7.28 16.24
N ILE A 91 -1.51 -8.02 16.55
CA ILE A 91 -0.58 -8.50 15.52
C ILE A 91 -1.31 -9.51 14.62
N GLY A 92 -1.29 -9.26 13.32
CA GLY A 92 -2.02 -10.01 12.31
C GLY A 92 -3.44 -9.50 12.04
N MET A 93 -3.95 -8.55 12.84
CA MET A 93 -5.27 -7.98 12.64
C MET A 93 -5.32 -7.17 11.34
N GLU A 94 -6.32 -7.44 10.50
CA GLU A 94 -6.62 -6.62 9.33
C GLU A 94 -7.27 -5.31 9.79
N VAL A 95 -6.53 -4.21 9.65
CA VAL A 95 -6.92 -2.88 10.13
C VAL A 95 -7.25 -1.91 9.02
N LEU A 96 -6.87 -2.21 7.79
CA LEU A 96 -7.31 -1.47 6.60
C LEU A 96 -8.02 -2.44 5.65
N THR A 97 -9.20 -2.05 5.19
CA THR A 97 -9.92 -2.77 4.14
C THR A 97 -10.50 -1.81 3.11
N GLY A 98 -10.76 -2.30 1.90
CA GLY A 98 -11.57 -1.60 0.90
C GLY A 98 -10.93 -0.36 0.26
N LEU A 99 -9.68 -0.02 0.60
CA LEU A 99 -9.01 1.15 0.05
C LEU A 99 -8.82 0.95 -1.47
N LYS A 100 -9.09 1.98 -2.25
CA LYS A 100 -8.94 1.96 -3.72
C LYS A 100 -8.09 3.13 -4.18
N MET A 101 -7.39 2.93 -5.30
CA MET A 101 -6.77 4.02 -6.03
C MET A 101 -7.85 4.84 -6.72
N LEU A 102 -7.86 6.15 -6.49
CA LEU A 102 -8.79 7.12 -7.08
C LEU A 102 -8.11 7.92 -8.19
N SER A 103 -6.84 8.29 -7.97
CA SER A 103 -5.96 8.90 -8.98
C SER A 103 -4.67 8.08 -9.07
N GLN A 104 -4.18 7.89 -10.29
CA GLN A 104 -3.06 7.01 -10.57
C GLN A 104 -1.83 7.38 -9.73
N ASN A 105 -1.44 6.49 -8.81
CA ASN A 105 -0.29 6.65 -7.92
C ASN A 105 -0.29 7.93 -7.07
N GLU A 106 -1.45 8.54 -6.81
CA GLU A 106 -1.54 9.79 -6.06
C GLU A 106 -2.59 9.74 -4.96
N GLU A 107 -3.85 9.47 -5.31
CA GLU A 107 -4.96 9.56 -4.37
C GLU A 107 -5.61 8.20 -4.17
N PHE A 108 -5.93 7.89 -2.92
CA PHE A 108 -6.59 6.67 -2.51
C PHE A 108 -7.73 6.97 -1.55
N GLY A 109 -8.80 6.19 -1.58
CA GLY A 109 -9.95 6.41 -0.72
C GLY A 109 -10.92 5.24 -0.69
N GLN A 110 -12.07 5.46 -0.06
CA GLN A 110 -13.07 4.42 0.25
C GLN A 110 -12.56 3.35 1.22
N GLY A 111 -11.39 3.56 1.83
CA GLY A 111 -10.82 2.64 2.80
C GLY A 111 -11.56 2.72 4.12
N VAL A 112 -11.56 1.62 4.87
CA VAL A 112 -12.01 1.56 6.26
C VAL A 112 -10.82 1.22 7.14
N TRP A 113 -10.48 2.13 8.04
CA TRP A 113 -9.46 1.96 9.06
C TRP A 113 -10.09 1.58 10.40
N LEU A 114 -9.76 0.40 10.92
CA LEU A 114 -10.04 0.01 12.29
C LEU A 114 -8.88 0.47 13.18
N ASN A 115 -9.16 1.29 14.18
CA ASN A 115 -8.18 1.66 15.19
C ASN A 115 -8.30 0.72 16.41
N PRO A 116 -7.28 -0.12 16.71
CA PRO A 116 -7.35 -1.05 17.84
C PRO A 116 -7.39 -0.37 19.22
N TYR A 117 -6.94 0.89 19.31
CA TYR A 117 -6.91 1.63 20.58
C TYR A 117 -8.30 2.06 21.06
N ASP A 118 -9.20 2.40 20.15
CA ASP A 118 -10.57 2.82 20.49
C ASP A 118 -11.65 1.88 19.93
N GLY A 119 -11.26 0.86 19.16
CA GLY A 119 -12.16 -0.10 18.54
C GLY A 119 -13.04 0.50 17.44
N GLN A 120 -12.81 1.76 17.05
CA GLN A 120 -13.66 2.46 16.10
C GLN A 120 -13.17 2.27 14.66
N LYS A 121 -14.12 2.40 13.73
CA LYS A 121 -13.88 2.36 12.29
C LYS A 121 -13.96 3.77 11.71
N TYR A 122 -13.06 4.08 10.80
CA TYR A 122 -12.91 5.38 10.16
C TYR A 122 -12.89 5.21 8.64
N ASN A 123 -13.61 6.06 7.93
CA ASN A 123 -13.45 6.20 6.49
C ASN A 123 -12.12 6.89 6.21
N LEU A 124 -11.23 6.20 5.52
CA LEU A 124 -9.85 6.60 5.27
C LEU A 124 -9.66 7.04 3.82
N ASN A 125 -9.09 8.23 3.66
CA ASN A 125 -8.52 8.72 2.42
C ASN A 125 -7.02 8.98 2.61
N ALA A 126 -6.25 8.77 1.55
CA ALA A 126 -4.80 8.89 1.57
C ALA A 126 -4.30 9.60 0.31
N ARG A 127 -3.23 10.40 0.46
CA ARG A 127 -2.48 10.96 -0.66
C ARG A 127 -1.02 10.56 -0.57
N LEU A 128 -0.50 9.95 -1.64
CA LEU A 128 0.89 9.55 -1.75
C LEU A 128 1.75 10.75 -2.15
N SER A 129 2.91 10.89 -1.50
CA SER A 129 3.89 11.89 -1.87
C SER A 129 4.54 11.57 -3.22
N LYS A 130 5.05 12.59 -3.91
CA LYS A 130 5.76 12.42 -5.19
C LYS A 130 6.96 11.46 -5.11
N THR A 131 7.56 11.31 -3.92
CA THR A 131 8.68 10.39 -3.69
C THR A 131 8.24 8.95 -3.46
N GLY A 132 6.93 8.69 -3.29
CA GLY A 132 6.39 7.38 -2.93
C GLY A 132 6.70 6.93 -1.50
N LYS A 133 7.31 7.80 -0.69
CA LYS A 133 7.81 7.44 0.66
C LYS A 133 6.86 7.79 1.79
N MET A 134 5.84 8.61 1.53
CA MET A 134 4.91 9.09 2.55
C MET A 134 3.48 9.07 2.06
N LEU A 135 2.55 8.67 2.92
CA LEU A 135 1.12 8.85 2.74
C LEU A 135 0.61 9.82 3.79
N SER A 136 -0.07 10.88 3.35
CA SER A 136 -0.88 11.73 4.25
C SER A 136 -2.27 11.13 4.33
N ILE A 137 -2.71 10.79 5.54
CA ILE A 137 -3.96 10.09 5.80
C ILE A 137 -4.95 11.00 6.52
N ASN A 138 -6.17 11.05 6.03
CA ASN A 138 -7.33 11.59 6.75
C ASN A 138 -8.34 10.48 6.99
N ALA A 139 -8.68 10.22 8.25
CA ALA A 139 -9.61 9.18 8.64
C ALA A 139 -10.74 9.77 9.50
N LYS A 140 -12.00 9.65 9.06
CA LYS A 140 -13.18 10.22 9.73
C LYS A 140 -14.15 9.13 10.16
N ASN A 141 -14.61 9.18 11.41
CA ASN A 141 -15.63 8.24 11.89
C ASN A 141 -16.98 8.60 11.26
N PRO A 142 -17.71 7.65 10.64
CA PRO A 142 -19.01 7.94 10.02
C PRO A 142 -20.14 8.18 11.04
N ASN A 143 -20.00 7.70 12.28
CA ASN A 143 -21.05 7.69 13.29
C ASN A 143 -20.93 8.84 14.30
N ASN A 144 -19.82 9.59 14.29
CA ASN A 144 -19.59 10.72 15.20
C ASN A 144 -18.59 11.72 14.59
N ASN A 145 -18.29 12.79 15.33
CA ASN A 145 -17.39 13.86 14.85
C ASN A 145 -15.89 13.58 15.07
N SER A 146 -15.49 12.36 15.41
CA SER A 146 -14.07 12.02 15.62
C SER A 146 -13.34 11.82 14.29
N PHE A 147 -12.09 12.25 14.27
CA PHE A 147 -11.18 12.08 13.14
C PHE A 147 -9.77 11.74 13.64
N ARG A 148 -8.95 11.22 12.72
CA ARG A 148 -7.53 10.94 12.91
C ARG A 148 -6.79 11.40 11.65
N ASN A 149 -5.73 12.16 11.86
CA ASN A 149 -4.75 12.42 10.81
C ASN A 149 -3.50 11.61 11.13
N MET A 150 -2.97 10.95 10.13
CA MET A 150 -1.78 10.11 10.26
C MET A 150 -0.85 10.37 9.09
N THR A 151 0.43 10.23 9.33
CA THR A 151 1.42 10.12 8.27
C THR A 151 1.93 8.69 8.26
N TRP A 152 1.85 8.01 7.12
CA TRP A 152 2.49 6.70 6.96
C TRP A 152 3.79 6.85 6.20
N ILE A 153 4.86 6.24 6.72
CA ILE A 153 6.21 6.34 6.16
C ILE A 153 6.63 4.96 5.67
N ARG A 154 7.09 4.88 4.42
CA ARG A 154 7.57 3.62 3.84
C ARG A 154 8.82 3.14 4.59
N LEU A 155 8.84 1.85 4.95
CA LEU A 155 9.99 1.18 5.55
C LEU A 155 10.92 0.58 4.50
#